data_AF-A0A1G1NQJ2-F1
#
_entry.id   AF-A0A1G1NQJ2-F1
#
_cell.length_a   1.000
_cell.length_b   1.000
_cell.length_c   1.000
_cell.angle_alpha   90.00
_cell.angle_beta   90.00
_cell.angle_gamma   90.00
#
_symmetry.space_group_name_H-M   'P 1'
#
loop_
_entity.id
_entity.type
_entity.pdbx_description
1 polymer ?
#
loop_
_entity_poly.entity_id
_entity_poly.type
_entity_poly.pdbx_seq_one_letter_code
_entity_poly.pdbx_strand_id
1 'polypeptide(L)'
;MENNVKIKIKPLPALAKIVEDLKKKGKKVVQCHGVFDLVHLGHIRHFNLAKKEGDVLVVTVTKDKHVKRGPGRPIFNEDLRSETLASLAVTDYVSVVDAPTAVEAIKILKPNVYAKGSEYRSREKDVTGKIYEEEDAVKSVGGRIAFTDDITFSSSSLINNNLDVFPSRTFKYLRALGKRYTIDSVVNSLQGLKKLNALVIGDAIIDEYHYCLPMGKSSKEHLVATRYTSEEMFAGGTLATANNVASVCGKVDLLTVLGKKNTCEDFIRGKLASNIMPFFVYRPDSGTIVKRRYVSEWGSRKLFEICYIKDDDIAAEQEAQILEQLQKRIKNYDVVIVSDFGHGLMTKKIINFVRSKAKYLAVNVQTNSANIGFNLITKYPGANCVCIDEMELRYAAHDKFSDVRMLLKKVYAQIGCEHIIATRGFHGSQCYSQKEGFHETPAFAYRIVDAIGAGDAFFAYVAPCFAAKLPQDLISFIGNAVGSLAVQIVCNREPVHLVDLNKFITRLLK
;
A
#
# COMPACT_ATOMS: atom_id res chain seq x y z
N MET A 1 27.34 1.23 -33.01
CA MET A 1 26.69 0.31 -32.05
C MET A 1 25.18 0.52 -31.99
N GLU A 2 24.67 1.75 -31.90
CA GLU A 2 23.22 2.04 -31.82
C GLU A 2 22.35 1.37 -32.91
N ASN A 3 22.80 1.37 -34.18
CA ASN A 3 22.03 0.75 -35.26
C ASN A 3 21.84 -0.77 -35.10
N ASN A 4 22.81 -1.49 -34.54
CA ASN A 4 22.69 -2.95 -34.36
C ASN A 4 21.77 -3.33 -33.19
N VAL A 5 21.66 -2.47 -32.16
CA VAL A 5 20.79 -2.71 -31.00
C VAL A 5 19.32 -2.52 -31.39
N LYS A 6 18.99 -1.43 -32.11
CA LYS A 6 17.63 -1.18 -32.61
C LYS A 6 17.13 -2.25 -33.58
N ILE A 7 18.02 -2.92 -34.30
CA ILE A 7 17.65 -4.01 -35.21
C ILE A 7 17.11 -5.23 -34.44
N LYS A 8 17.65 -5.53 -33.25
CA LYS A 8 17.25 -6.69 -32.43
C LYS A 8 15.93 -6.48 -31.69
N ILE A 9 15.57 -5.23 -31.39
CA ILE A 9 14.32 -4.91 -30.70
C ILE A 9 13.19 -4.90 -31.74
N LYS A 10 12.19 -5.78 -31.57
CA LYS A 10 11.06 -5.91 -32.50
C LYS A 10 9.73 -5.94 -31.74
N PRO A 11 8.67 -5.28 -32.24
CA PRO A 11 7.32 -5.49 -31.74
C PRO A 11 6.94 -6.97 -31.83
N LEU A 12 6.21 -7.46 -30.84
CA LEU A 12 5.89 -8.89 -30.70
C LEU A 12 5.25 -9.50 -31.97
N PRO A 13 4.30 -8.84 -32.68
CA PRO A 13 3.74 -9.36 -33.93
C PRO A 13 4.76 -9.45 -35.08
N ALA A 14 5.69 -8.51 -35.16
CA ALA A 14 6.74 -8.52 -36.17
C ALA A 14 7.78 -9.62 -35.88
N LEU A 15 8.11 -9.80 -34.59
CA LEU A 15 9.02 -10.84 -34.15
C LEU A 15 8.45 -12.25 -34.38
N ALA A 16 7.13 -12.42 -34.25
CA ALA A 16 6.46 -13.69 -34.54
C ALA A 16 6.70 -14.16 -35.99
N LYS A 17 6.60 -13.25 -36.97
CA LYS A 17 6.89 -13.55 -38.38
C LYS A 17 8.34 -13.97 -38.59
N ILE A 18 9.28 -13.26 -37.95
CA ILE A 18 10.71 -13.59 -37.99
C ILE A 18 10.96 -14.98 -37.40
N VAL A 19 10.36 -15.28 -36.26
CA VAL A 19 10.48 -16.59 -35.59
C VAL A 19 9.89 -17.70 -36.46
N GLU A 20 8.76 -17.48 -37.11
CA GLU A 20 8.16 -18.44 -38.04
C GLU A 20 9.10 -18.76 -39.21
N ASP A 21 9.70 -17.74 -39.84
CA ASP A 21 10.64 -17.90 -40.94
C ASP A 21 11.93 -18.62 -40.50
N LEU A 22 12.43 -18.32 -39.29
CA LEU A 22 13.57 -19.01 -38.71
C LEU A 22 13.27 -20.50 -38.48
N LYS A 23 12.08 -20.82 -37.96
CA LYS A 23 11.64 -22.20 -37.77
C LYS A 23 11.45 -22.94 -39.10
N LYS A 24 10.92 -22.27 -40.14
CA LYS A 24 10.85 -22.83 -41.51
C LYS A 24 12.24 -23.16 -42.07
N LYS A 25 13.26 -22.39 -41.69
CA LYS A 25 14.68 -22.65 -41.99
C LYS A 25 15.34 -23.68 -41.07
N GLY A 26 14.55 -24.40 -40.25
CA GLY A 26 15.03 -25.43 -39.35
C GLY A 26 15.73 -24.91 -38.09
N LYS A 27 15.69 -23.60 -37.81
CA LYS A 27 16.29 -23.03 -36.60
C LYS A 27 15.42 -23.29 -35.38
N LYS A 28 16.06 -23.68 -34.27
CA LYS A 28 15.42 -23.91 -32.99
C LYS A 28 15.41 -22.61 -32.17
N VAL A 29 14.21 -22.11 -31.84
CA VAL A 29 14.06 -20.84 -31.12
C VAL A 29 13.87 -21.09 -29.62
N VAL A 30 14.65 -20.39 -28.81
CA VAL A 30 14.60 -20.37 -27.35
C VAL A 30 14.04 -19.04 -26.88
N GLN A 31 13.11 -19.07 -25.93
CA GLN A 31 12.56 -17.88 -25.30
C GLN A 31 12.96 -17.82 -23.82
N CYS A 32 13.45 -16.66 -23.37
CA CYS A 32 13.51 -16.28 -21.96
C CYS A 32 12.53 -15.14 -21.70
N HIS A 33 11.91 -15.08 -20.52
CA HIS A 33 10.99 -14.00 -20.15
C HIS A 33 11.23 -13.50 -18.73
N GLY A 34 11.09 -12.19 -18.53
CA GLY A 34 11.16 -11.61 -17.19
C GLY A 34 11.11 -10.09 -17.17
N VAL A 35 11.27 -9.56 -15.96
CA VAL A 35 11.39 -8.10 -15.74
C VAL A 35 12.80 -7.62 -16.10
N PHE A 36 13.85 -8.37 -15.74
CA PHE A 36 15.25 -8.01 -15.98
C PHE A 36 15.59 -6.57 -15.57
N ASP A 37 15.17 -6.19 -14.37
CA ASP A 37 15.26 -4.81 -13.88
C ASP A 37 16.70 -4.27 -13.92
N LEU A 38 17.63 -4.95 -13.25
CA LEU A 38 19.07 -4.74 -13.42
C LEU A 38 19.68 -6.01 -14.01
N VAL A 39 20.33 -5.88 -15.17
CA VAL A 39 21.08 -6.97 -15.76
C VAL A 39 22.41 -7.15 -15.02
N HIS A 40 22.72 -8.38 -14.64
CA HIS A 40 23.96 -8.75 -13.94
C HIS A 40 24.48 -10.09 -14.48
N LEU A 41 25.64 -10.54 -14.00
CA LEU A 41 26.32 -11.73 -14.49
C LEU A 41 25.43 -12.99 -14.46
N GLY A 42 24.61 -13.16 -13.41
CA GLY A 42 23.61 -14.24 -13.33
C GLY A 42 22.66 -14.30 -14.55
N HIS A 43 22.15 -13.16 -15.03
CA HIS A 43 21.32 -13.13 -16.25
C HIS A 43 22.13 -13.48 -17.50
N ILE A 44 23.36 -12.99 -17.60
CA ILE A 44 24.24 -13.28 -18.75
C ILE A 44 24.53 -14.79 -18.81
N ARG A 45 24.82 -15.42 -17.68
CA ARG A 45 25.01 -16.89 -17.58
C ARG A 45 23.73 -17.65 -17.93
N HIS A 46 22.59 -17.22 -17.39
CA HIS A 46 21.28 -17.77 -17.72
C HIS A 46 21.01 -17.72 -19.24
N PHE A 47 21.23 -16.58 -19.89
CA PHE A 47 21.04 -16.43 -21.33
C PHE A 47 22.03 -17.28 -22.14
N ASN A 48 23.29 -17.38 -21.71
CA ASN A 48 24.28 -18.25 -22.35
C ASN A 48 23.90 -19.73 -22.27
N LEU A 49 23.37 -20.18 -21.13
CA LEU A 49 22.87 -21.55 -20.98
C LEU A 49 21.60 -21.76 -21.80
N ALA A 50 20.66 -20.82 -21.77
CA ALA A 50 19.44 -20.88 -22.57
C ALA A 50 19.74 -20.95 -24.07
N LYS A 51 20.71 -20.16 -24.55
CA LYS A 51 21.15 -20.16 -25.95
C LYS A 51 21.68 -21.53 -26.38
N LYS A 52 22.26 -22.36 -25.49
CA LYS A 52 22.69 -23.73 -25.84
C LYS A 52 21.53 -24.67 -26.18
N GLU A 53 20.30 -24.33 -25.80
CA GLU A 53 19.12 -25.14 -26.06
C GLU A 53 18.56 -24.94 -27.48
N GLY A 54 19.10 -24.01 -28.27
CA GLY A 54 18.69 -23.77 -29.66
C GLY A 54 19.63 -22.86 -30.45
N ASP A 55 19.18 -22.38 -31.60
CA ASP A 55 19.96 -21.54 -32.50
C ASP A 55 19.75 -20.06 -32.27
N VAL A 56 18.57 -19.65 -31.80
CA VAL A 56 18.14 -18.25 -31.68
C VAL A 56 17.53 -18.04 -30.30
N LEU A 57 18.05 -17.07 -29.56
CA LEU A 57 17.56 -16.63 -28.26
C LEU A 57 16.75 -15.35 -28.41
N VAL A 58 15.47 -15.47 -28.07
CA VAL A 58 14.53 -14.37 -27.92
C VAL A 58 14.37 -14.07 -26.43
N VAL A 59 14.59 -12.83 -26.02
CA VAL A 59 14.33 -12.38 -24.64
C VAL A 59 13.12 -11.45 -24.64
N THR A 60 12.08 -11.79 -23.89
CA THR A 60 10.88 -10.94 -23.77
C THR A 60 10.80 -10.27 -22.41
N VAL A 61 10.39 -9.00 -22.42
CA VAL A 61 10.44 -8.10 -21.26
C VAL A 61 9.04 -7.68 -20.86
N THR A 62 8.68 -7.80 -19.58
CA THR A 62 7.39 -7.30 -19.07
C THR A 62 7.35 -5.77 -19.11
N LYS A 63 6.28 -5.18 -19.64
CA LYS A 63 6.03 -3.72 -19.67
C LYS A 63 5.84 -3.15 -18.26
N ASP A 64 6.29 -1.91 -18.00
CA ASP A 64 6.41 -1.33 -16.65
C ASP A 64 5.09 -1.39 -15.85
N LYS A 65 3.95 -1.11 -16.49
CA LYS A 65 2.63 -1.09 -15.82
C LYS A 65 2.22 -2.45 -15.22
N HIS A 66 2.80 -3.55 -15.68
CA HIS A 66 2.52 -4.91 -15.18
C HIS A 66 3.56 -5.40 -14.15
N VAL A 67 4.62 -4.63 -13.90
CA VAL A 67 5.71 -5.01 -12.99
C VAL A 67 5.33 -4.70 -11.54
N LYS A 68 5.03 -5.74 -10.75
CA LYS A 68 4.73 -5.62 -9.32
C LYS A 68 5.93 -6.03 -8.45
N ARG A 69 7.05 -5.29 -8.53
CA ARG A 69 8.30 -5.55 -7.77
C ARG A 69 8.46 -4.66 -6.52
N GLY A 70 7.43 -3.91 -6.18
CA GLY A 70 7.42 -2.97 -5.07
C GLY A 70 7.83 -1.55 -5.47
N PRO A 71 7.98 -0.65 -4.49
CA PRO A 71 8.11 0.78 -4.73
C PRO A 71 9.40 1.11 -5.47
N GLY A 72 9.33 2.04 -6.44
CA GLY A 72 10.49 2.46 -7.25
C GLY A 72 11.04 1.38 -8.18
N ARG A 73 10.23 0.37 -8.52
CA ARG A 73 10.62 -0.74 -9.41
C ARG A 73 9.60 -0.88 -10.56
N PRO A 74 10.06 -1.12 -11.80
CA PRO A 74 11.45 -1.29 -12.17
C PRO A 74 12.25 0.02 -12.08
N ILE A 75 13.55 -0.07 -11.77
CA ILE A 75 14.45 1.09 -11.70
C ILE A 75 14.68 1.64 -13.11
N PHE A 76 14.81 0.74 -14.08
CA PHE A 76 14.97 1.05 -15.49
C PHE A 76 13.65 0.76 -16.22
N ASN A 77 13.18 1.71 -17.03
CA ASN A 77 11.95 1.55 -17.80
C ASN A 77 12.09 0.43 -18.86
N GLU A 78 10.97 0.01 -19.45
CA GLU A 78 10.96 -1.04 -20.48
C GLU A 78 11.91 -0.81 -21.64
N ASP A 79 12.09 0.44 -22.06
CA ASP A 79 12.95 0.80 -23.19
C ASP A 79 14.42 0.56 -22.85
N LEU A 80 14.89 1.09 -21.70
CA LEU A 80 16.26 0.93 -21.21
C LEU A 80 16.59 -0.54 -20.94
N ARG A 81 15.65 -1.28 -20.35
CA ARG A 81 15.81 -2.74 -20.12
C ARG A 81 15.93 -3.49 -21.44
N SER A 82 15.10 -3.15 -22.41
CA SER A 82 15.12 -3.79 -23.74
C SER A 82 16.41 -3.49 -24.49
N GLU A 83 16.89 -2.24 -24.43
CA GLU A 83 18.16 -1.81 -25.04
C GLU A 83 19.36 -2.51 -24.41
N THR A 84 19.36 -2.63 -23.08
CA THR A 84 20.40 -3.37 -22.34
C THR A 84 20.48 -4.83 -22.79
N LEU A 85 19.32 -5.50 -22.88
CA LEU A 85 19.25 -6.90 -23.28
C LEU A 85 19.63 -7.12 -24.76
N ALA A 86 19.23 -6.21 -25.64
CA ALA A 86 19.58 -6.26 -27.06
C ALA A 86 21.08 -6.00 -27.29
N SER A 87 21.72 -5.23 -26.42
CA SER A 87 23.16 -4.98 -26.44
C SER A 87 24.00 -6.20 -26.06
N LEU A 88 23.41 -7.23 -25.43
CA LEU A 88 24.12 -8.47 -25.11
C LEU A 88 24.40 -9.27 -26.39
N ALA A 89 25.63 -9.78 -26.50
CA ALA A 89 26.05 -10.59 -27.65
C ALA A 89 25.22 -11.87 -27.81
N VAL A 90 24.79 -12.48 -26.69
CA VAL A 90 24.01 -13.73 -26.66
C VAL A 90 22.57 -13.58 -27.13
N THR A 91 22.00 -12.38 -27.05
CA THR A 91 20.61 -12.11 -27.38
C THR A 91 20.46 -11.79 -28.86
N ASP A 92 19.62 -12.53 -29.59
CA ASP A 92 19.35 -12.26 -31.01
C ASP A 92 18.19 -11.28 -31.19
N TYR A 93 17.13 -11.42 -30.41
CA TYR A 93 15.95 -10.54 -30.47
C TYR A 93 15.38 -10.22 -29.10
N VAL A 94 14.82 -9.01 -28.97
CA VAL A 94 14.14 -8.54 -27.76
C VAL A 94 12.76 -8.01 -28.11
N SER A 95 11.78 -8.26 -27.24
CA SER A 95 10.43 -7.70 -27.39
C SER A 95 9.80 -7.34 -26.04
N VAL A 96 9.08 -6.22 -26.00
CA VAL A 96 8.28 -5.80 -24.83
C VAL A 96 6.90 -6.44 -24.91
N VAL A 97 6.45 -7.01 -23.80
CA VAL A 97 5.19 -7.74 -23.66
C VAL A 97 4.26 -6.95 -22.74
N ASP A 98 3.10 -6.58 -23.25
CA ASP A 98 2.05 -5.87 -22.52
C ASP A 98 1.13 -6.83 -21.74
N ALA A 99 1.73 -7.75 -20.98
CA ALA A 99 1.04 -8.72 -20.14
C ALA A 99 1.85 -9.02 -18.86
N PRO A 100 1.18 -9.45 -17.77
CA PRO A 100 1.86 -9.75 -16.51
C PRO A 100 2.64 -11.08 -16.49
N THR A 101 2.49 -11.93 -17.52
CA THR A 101 3.15 -13.24 -17.62
C THR A 101 3.66 -13.49 -19.05
N ALA A 102 4.47 -14.54 -19.23
CA ALA A 102 5.00 -14.89 -20.55
C ALA A 102 3.96 -15.54 -21.49
N VAL A 103 2.78 -15.89 -20.99
CA VAL A 103 1.79 -16.75 -21.69
C VAL A 103 1.45 -16.21 -23.08
N GLU A 104 1.20 -14.90 -23.19
CA GLU A 104 0.88 -14.26 -24.47
C GLU A 104 2.05 -14.36 -25.45
N ALA A 105 3.25 -14.05 -24.99
CA ALA A 105 4.46 -14.13 -25.81
C ALA A 105 4.74 -15.58 -26.26
N ILE A 106 4.52 -16.57 -25.40
CA ILE A 106 4.68 -18.00 -25.75
C ILE A 106 3.70 -18.40 -26.85
N LYS A 107 2.42 -18.02 -26.73
CA LYS A 107 1.39 -18.36 -27.73
C LYS A 107 1.64 -17.70 -29.09
N ILE A 108 2.16 -16.48 -29.09
CA ILE A 108 2.46 -15.73 -30.30
C ILE A 108 3.76 -16.22 -30.96
N LEU A 109 4.84 -16.36 -30.19
CA LEU A 109 6.15 -16.72 -30.73
C LEU A 109 6.31 -18.22 -30.98
N LYS A 110 5.55 -19.07 -30.27
CA LYS A 110 5.61 -20.54 -30.36
C LYS A 110 7.05 -21.07 -30.28
N PRO A 111 7.81 -20.76 -29.23
CA PRO A 111 9.22 -21.17 -29.13
C PRO A 111 9.35 -22.70 -29.06
N ASN A 112 10.48 -23.22 -29.54
CA ASN A 112 10.80 -24.64 -29.37
C ASN A 112 11.19 -24.93 -27.91
N VAL A 113 11.84 -23.98 -27.25
CA VAL A 113 12.26 -24.08 -25.85
C VAL A 113 11.91 -22.81 -25.10
N TYR A 114 11.31 -22.95 -23.92
CA TYR A 114 11.15 -21.87 -22.97
C TYR A 114 12.10 -22.09 -21.80
N ALA A 115 13.08 -21.21 -21.63
CA ALA A 115 14.13 -21.34 -20.63
C ALA A 115 13.80 -20.55 -19.36
N LYS A 116 13.99 -21.19 -18.20
CA LYS A 116 13.80 -20.62 -16.86
C LYS A 116 15.03 -20.82 -15.99
N GLY A 117 15.19 -19.95 -14.98
CA GLY A 117 16.19 -20.12 -13.92
C GLY A 117 15.86 -21.32 -13.03
N SER A 118 16.87 -21.96 -12.46
CA SER A 118 16.78 -23.10 -11.51
C SER A 118 15.94 -22.81 -10.26
N GLU A 119 15.81 -21.53 -9.87
CA GLU A 119 14.96 -21.06 -8.78
C GLU A 119 13.46 -21.38 -8.96
N TYR A 120 13.02 -21.65 -10.19
CA TYR A 120 11.65 -22.05 -10.52
C TYR A 120 11.44 -23.58 -10.54
N ARG A 121 12.45 -24.38 -10.17
CA ARG A 121 12.37 -25.84 -10.10
C ARG A 121 11.63 -26.35 -8.85
N SER A 122 11.55 -25.53 -7.80
CA SER A 122 10.90 -25.88 -6.53
C SER A 122 9.39 -25.58 -6.57
N ARG A 123 8.60 -26.62 -6.82
CA ARG A 123 7.12 -26.59 -6.94
C ARG A 123 6.39 -26.02 -5.72
N GLU A 124 7.02 -26.07 -4.54
CA GLU A 124 6.42 -25.69 -3.25
C GLU A 124 6.54 -24.20 -2.90
N LYS A 125 7.31 -23.40 -3.66
CA LYS A 125 7.56 -21.96 -3.38
C LYS A 125 6.83 -20.99 -4.32
N ASP A 126 6.04 -21.48 -5.28
CA ASP A 126 5.23 -20.62 -6.15
C ASP A 126 3.89 -20.27 -5.50
N VAL A 127 3.87 -19.14 -4.81
CA VAL A 127 2.68 -18.56 -4.17
C VAL A 127 1.66 -18.03 -5.20
N THR A 128 2.01 -17.98 -6.50
CA THR A 128 1.19 -17.30 -7.52
C THR A 128 0.36 -18.22 -8.41
N GLY A 129 0.70 -19.51 -8.52
CA GLY A 129 0.04 -20.45 -9.45
C GLY A 129 0.25 -20.13 -10.93
N LYS A 130 1.05 -19.11 -11.26
CA LYS A 130 1.25 -18.62 -12.64
C LYS A 130 2.26 -19.46 -13.42
N ILE A 131 3.05 -20.29 -12.74
CA ILE A 131 3.96 -21.22 -13.42
C ILE A 131 3.14 -22.23 -14.24
N TYR A 132 2.03 -22.73 -13.71
CA TYR A 132 1.14 -23.67 -14.42
C TYR A 132 0.65 -23.11 -15.76
N GLU A 133 0.25 -21.83 -15.79
CA GLU A 133 -0.22 -21.17 -17.01
C GLU A 133 0.88 -21.07 -18.08
N GLU A 134 2.12 -20.80 -17.69
CA GLU A 134 3.26 -20.75 -18.60
C GLU A 134 3.63 -22.15 -19.10
N GLU A 135 3.58 -23.18 -18.24
CA GLU A 135 3.85 -24.57 -18.67
C GLU A 135 2.82 -25.07 -19.68
N ASP A 136 1.55 -24.81 -19.42
CA ASP A 136 0.46 -25.20 -20.31
C ASP A 136 0.53 -24.43 -21.64
N ALA A 137 0.91 -23.16 -21.60
CA ALA A 137 1.17 -22.38 -22.81
C ALA A 137 2.28 -23.02 -23.66
N VAL A 138 3.41 -23.42 -23.04
CA VAL A 138 4.53 -24.05 -23.74
C VAL A 138 4.12 -25.39 -24.36
N LYS A 139 3.38 -26.22 -23.63
CA LYS A 139 2.85 -27.50 -24.14
C LYS A 139 1.89 -27.27 -25.32
N SER A 140 1.00 -26.29 -25.22
CA SER A 140 0.01 -25.99 -26.27
C SER A 140 0.63 -25.60 -27.61
N VAL A 141 1.86 -25.07 -27.60
CA VAL A 141 2.60 -24.70 -28.81
C VAL A 141 3.62 -25.75 -29.25
N GLY A 142 3.64 -26.92 -28.61
CA GLY A 142 4.57 -28.02 -28.90
C GLY A 142 6.01 -27.74 -28.48
N GLY A 143 6.24 -26.77 -27.60
CA GLY A 143 7.55 -26.46 -27.04
C GLY A 143 7.87 -27.31 -25.81
N ARG A 144 9.11 -27.23 -25.32
CA ARG A 144 9.52 -27.80 -24.04
C ARG A 144 10.13 -26.76 -23.11
N ILE A 145 10.14 -27.04 -21.81
CA ILE A 145 10.78 -26.19 -20.81
C ILE A 145 12.23 -26.66 -20.61
N ALA A 146 13.15 -25.72 -20.46
CA ALA A 146 14.52 -25.99 -20.03
C ALA A 146 14.83 -25.19 -18.76
N PHE A 147 15.49 -25.83 -17.79
CA PHE A 147 15.98 -25.16 -16.59
C PHE A 147 17.49 -24.98 -16.71
N THR A 148 17.95 -23.78 -16.34
CA THR A 148 19.37 -23.44 -16.35
C THR A 148 19.89 -23.46 -14.91
N ASP A 149 20.82 -24.38 -14.63
CA ASP A 149 21.40 -24.58 -13.30
C ASP A 149 22.72 -23.77 -13.17
N ASP A 150 22.67 -22.57 -12.57
CA ASP A 150 23.86 -21.78 -12.19
C ASP A 150 23.51 -20.87 -10.98
N ILE A 151 24.51 -20.21 -10.39
CA ILE A 151 24.36 -19.29 -9.25
C ILE A 151 23.41 -18.16 -9.64
N THR A 152 22.19 -18.19 -9.09
CA THR A 152 21.21 -17.13 -9.29
C THR A 152 21.44 -16.02 -8.27
N PHE A 153 22.05 -14.92 -8.73
CA PHE A 153 21.84 -13.64 -8.05
C PHE A 153 20.44 -13.15 -8.45
N SER A 154 19.59 -12.79 -7.49
CA SER A 154 18.39 -12.01 -7.82
C SER A 154 18.80 -10.56 -7.99
N SER A 155 18.37 -9.88 -9.05
CA SER A 155 18.56 -8.43 -9.19
C SER A 155 18.11 -7.69 -7.93
N SER A 156 17.02 -8.14 -7.29
CA SER A 156 16.55 -7.54 -6.03
C SER A 156 17.56 -7.69 -4.89
N SER A 157 18.28 -8.82 -4.78
CA SER A 157 19.31 -9.01 -3.76
C SER A 157 20.55 -8.15 -4.04
N LEU A 158 21.00 -8.07 -5.29
CA LEU A 158 22.14 -7.23 -5.67
C LEU A 158 21.83 -5.74 -5.49
N ILE A 159 20.60 -5.32 -5.79
CA ILE A 159 20.15 -3.93 -5.63
C ILE A 159 19.95 -3.59 -4.16
N ASN A 160 19.27 -4.45 -3.39
CA ASN A 160 19.09 -4.23 -1.95
C ASN A 160 20.43 -4.24 -1.18
N ASN A 161 21.42 -5.03 -1.63
CA ASN A 161 22.70 -5.19 -0.92
C ASN A 161 23.83 -4.28 -1.41
N ASN A 162 23.79 -3.78 -2.65
CA ASN A 162 24.94 -3.06 -3.25
C ASN A 162 24.58 -1.74 -3.97
N LEU A 163 23.30 -1.40 -4.12
CA LEU A 163 22.89 -0.07 -4.60
C LEU A 163 22.19 0.62 -3.43
N ASP A 164 22.60 1.86 -3.10
CA ASP A 164 22.04 2.65 -2.00
C ASP A 164 20.59 3.09 -2.30
N VAL A 165 19.65 2.13 -2.39
CA VAL A 165 18.21 2.38 -2.57
C VAL A 165 17.62 3.07 -1.34
N PHE A 166 18.24 2.86 -0.18
CA PHE A 166 17.85 3.47 1.08
C PHE A 166 19.00 4.30 1.66
N PRO A 167 18.70 5.40 2.37
CA PRO A 167 19.72 6.09 3.16
C PRO A 167 20.43 5.12 4.10
N SER A 168 21.73 5.32 4.35
CA SER A 168 22.55 4.38 5.16
C SER A 168 21.96 4.13 6.56
N ARG A 169 21.22 5.10 7.11
CA ARG A 169 20.47 4.97 8.36
C ARG A 169 19.38 3.89 8.29
N THR A 170 18.60 3.87 7.22
CA THR A 170 17.51 2.90 7.00
C THR A 170 18.08 1.50 6.79
N PHE A 171 19.18 1.38 6.06
CA PHE A 171 19.85 0.09 5.87
C PHE A 171 20.39 -0.49 7.20
N LYS A 172 21.05 0.34 8.01
CA LYS A 172 21.50 -0.04 9.36
C LYS A 172 20.32 -0.49 10.25
N TYR A 173 19.21 0.23 10.18
CA TYR A 173 17.98 -0.13 10.90
C TYR A 173 17.45 -1.50 10.47
N LEU A 174 17.28 -1.74 9.16
CA LEU A 174 16.75 -2.99 8.63
C LEU A 174 17.65 -4.19 8.95
N ARG A 175 18.98 -4.03 8.87
CA ARG A 175 19.93 -5.08 9.28
C ARG A 175 19.84 -5.38 10.77
N ALA A 176 19.69 -4.37 11.63
CA ALA A 176 19.52 -4.59 13.07
C ALA A 176 18.21 -5.32 13.38
N LEU A 177 17.14 -4.97 12.68
CA LEU A 177 15.83 -5.60 12.82
C LEU A 177 15.83 -7.06 12.31
N GLY A 178 16.46 -7.33 11.17
CA GLY A 178 16.58 -8.68 10.60
C GLY A 178 17.42 -9.65 11.42
N LYS A 179 18.25 -9.14 12.36
CA LYS A 179 18.92 -9.98 13.38
C LYS A 179 17.98 -10.41 14.50
N ARG A 180 16.90 -9.66 14.76
CA ARG A 180 15.92 -9.93 15.82
C ARG A 180 14.72 -10.73 15.33
N TYR A 181 14.31 -10.51 14.08
CA TYR A 181 13.11 -11.12 13.52
C TYR A 181 13.39 -11.80 12.19
N THR A 182 12.94 -13.05 12.06
CA THR A 182 12.88 -13.74 10.78
C THR A 182 11.65 -13.28 9.99
N ILE A 183 11.71 -13.40 8.66
CA ILE A 183 10.56 -13.08 7.80
C ILE A 183 9.33 -13.88 8.22
N ASP A 184 9.50 -15.18 8.49
CA ASP A 184 8.40 -16.06 8.94
C ASP A 184 7.83 -15.62 10.29
N SER A 185 8.66 -15.18 11.24
CA SER A 185 8.19 -14.65 12.53
C SER A 185 7.29 -13.42 12.35
N VAL A 186 7.67 -12.49 11.48
CA VAL A 186 6.88 -11.28 11.20
C VAL A 186 5.56 -11.65 10.51
N VAL A 187 5.61 -12.50 9.48
CA VAL A 187 4.43 -12.94 8.74
C VAL A 187 3.46 -13.71 9.64
N ASN A 188 3.96 -14.61 10.49
CA ASN A 188 3.13 -15.36 11.44
C ASN A 188 2.49 -14.44 12.49
N SER A 189 3.19 -13.40 12.94
CA SER A 189 2.64 -12.41 13.87
C SER A 189 1.45 -11.66 13.24
N LEU A 190 1.57 -11.23 11.98
CA LEU A 190 0.49 -10.60 11.24
C LEU A 190 -0.68 -11.55 10.98
N GLN A 191 -0.41 -12.82 10.63
CA GLN A 191 -1.46 -13.83 10.46
C GLN A 191 -2.21 -14.12 11.76
N GLY A 192 -1.54 -14.06 12.91
CA GLY A 192 -2.14 -14.23 14.22
C GLY A 192 -3.23 -13.21 14.55
N LEU A 193 -3.16 -12.00 13.97
CA LEU A 193 -4.15 -10.92 14.16
C LEU A 193 -5.53 -11.29 13.64
N LYS A 194 -5.65 -12.26 12.73
CA LYS A 194 -6.94 -12.73 12.21
C LYS A 194 -7.88 -13.24 13.31
N LYS A 195 -7.33 -13.64 14.46
CA LYS A 195 -8.11 -14.14 15.61
C LYS A 195 -8.82 -13.02 16.39
N LEU A 196 -8.40 -11.76 16.21
CA LEU A 196 -8.97 -10.63 16.93
C LEU A 196 -10.30 -10.20 16.33
N ASN A 197 -11.27 -9.92 17.21
CA ASN A 197 -12.50 -9.22 16.86
C ASN A 197 -12.27 -7.72 17.09
N ALA A 198 -12.34 -6.92 16.02
CA ALA A 198 -12.14 -5.49 16.09
C ALA A 198 -13.46 -4.73 15.94
N LEU A 199 -13.63 -3.67 16.72
CA LEU A 199 -14.66 -2.66 16.51
C LEU A 199 -13.99 -1.37 16.06
N VAL A 200 -14.33 -0.86 14.87
CA VAL A 200 -13.86 0.42 14.35
C VAL A 200 -14.97 1.46 14.52
N ILE A 201 -14.64 2.61 15.10
CA ILE A 201 -15.57 3.72 15.37
C ILE A 201 -14.97 5.00 14.80
N GLY A 202 -15.75 5.78 14.06
CA GLY A 202 -15.29 7.09 13.57
C GLY A 202 -16.23 7.69 12.54
N ASP A 203 -15.85 8.85 12.01
CA ASP A 203 -16.65 9.57 11.01
C ASP A 203 -16.51 8.93 9.62
N ALA A 204 -17.63 8.61 8.97
CA ALA A 204 -17.64 8.18 7.56
C ALA A 204 -17.47 9.38 6.65
N ILE A 205 -16.49 9.31 5.76
CA ILE A 205 -16.13 10.38 4.83
C ILE A 205 -16.15 9.81 3.41
N ILE A 206 -16.77 10.51 2.48
CA ILE A 206 -16.66 10.25 1.04
C ILE A 206 -15.63 11.23 0.48
N ASP A 207 -14.53 10.69 -0.03
CA ASP A 207 -13.52 11.49 -0.72
C ASP A 207 -13.85 11.51 -2.21
N GLU A 208 -14.19 12.68 -2.75
CA GLU A 208 -14.49 12.86 -4.18
C GLU A 208 -13.36 13.60 -4.88
N TYR A 209 -12.99 13.12 -6.06
CA TYR A 209 -11.99 13.73 -6.92
C TYR A 209 -12.67 14.14 -8.20
N HIS A 210 -12.77 15.44 -8.45
CA HIS A 210 -13.36 16.03 -9.65
C HIS A 210 -12.22 16.50 -10.56
N TYR A 211 -11.98 15.76 -11.63
CA TYR A 211 -10.93 16.08 -12.59
C TYR A 211 -11.39 17.20 -13.52
N CYS A 212 -10.49 18.16 -13.73
CA CYS A 212 -10.77 19.39 -14.44
C CYS A 212 -9.62 19.80 -15.35
N LEU A 213 -9.95 20.41 -16.48
CA LEU A 213 -9.00 21.01 -17.41
C LEU A 213 -9.09 22.54 -17.36
N PRO A 214 -7.99 23.26 -17.11
CA PRO A 214 -7.98 24.71 -17.11
C PRO A 214 -8.25 25.25 -18.52
N MET A 215 -9.17 26.20 -18.63
CA MET A 215 -9.56 26.87 -19.88
C MET A 215 -8.94 28.27 -20.02
N GLY A 216 -8.33 28.80 -18.96
CA GLY A 216 -7.75 30.15 -18.92
C GLY A 216 -8.42 31.05 -17.89
N LYS A 217 -8.08 32.34 -17.91
CA LYS A 217 -8.67 33.33 -17.00
C LYS A 217 -10.12 33.63 -17.40
N SER A 218 -11.02 33.71 -16.42
CA SER A 218 -12.38 34.17 -16.61
C SER A 218 -12.40 35.62 -17.13
N SER A 219 -13.33 35.92 -18.05
CA SER A 219 -13.53 37.28 -18.57
C SER A 219 -14.24 38.21 -17.60
N LYS A 220 -14.89 37.67 -16.56
CA LYS A 220 -15.72 38.42 -15.60
C LYS A 220 -15.05 38.58 -14.23
N GLU A 221 -14.07 37.74 -13.91
CA GLU A 221 -13.47 37.66 -12.57
C GLU A 221 -11.99 37.27 -12.64
N HIS A 222 -11.25 37.51 -11.56
CA HIS A 222 -9.83 37.11 -11.44
C HIS A 222 -9.66 35.65 -11.00
N LEU A 223 -10.29 34.71 -11.72
CA LEU A 223 -10.19 33.28 -11.47
C LEU A 223 -9.86 32.50 -12.74
N VAL A 224 -9.31 31.30 -12.57
CA VAL A 224 -9.10 30.35 -13.67
C VAL A 224 -10.40 29.56 -13.88
N ALA A 225 -10.99 29.69 -15.07
CA ALA A 225 -12.12 28.87 -15.46
C ALA A 225 -11.62 27.46 -15.79
N THR A 226 -12.31 26.43 -15.28
CA THR A 226 -11.94 25.03 -15.48
C THR A 226 -13.15 24.23 -15.98
N ARG A 227 -12.92 23.33 -16.94
CA ARG A 227 -13.95 22.41 -17.45
C ARG A 227 -13.88 21.08 -16.71
N TYR A 228 -15.02 20.61 -16.21
CA TYR A 228 -15.16 19.25 -15.68
C TYR A 228 -14.87 18.19 -16.76
N THR A 229 -14.21 17.11 -16.37
CA THR A 229 -13.93 15.97 -17.25
C THR A 229 -14.50 14.66 -16.71
N SER A 230 -14.13 14.29 -15.49
CA SER A 230 -14.55 13.04 -14.85
C SER A 230 -14.51 13.17 -13.32
N GLU A 231 -15.10 12.19 -12.64
CA GLU A 231 -15.05 12.10 -11.18
C GLU A 231 -14.74 10.68 -10.70
N GLU A 232 -14.13 10.60 -9.52
CA GLU A 232 -13.96 9.37 -8.77
C GLU A 232 -14.40 9.57 -7.32
N MET A 233 -14.99 8.54 -6.73
CA MET A 233 -15.40 8.52 -5.32
C MET A 233 -14.68 7.40 -4.57
N PHE A 234 -14.19 7.72 -3.37
CA PHE A 234 -13.50 6.79 -2.49
C PHE A 234 -14.13 6.78 -1.09
N ALA A 235 -14.10 5.60 -0.46
CA ALA A 235 -14.52 5.43 0.93
C ALA A 235 -13.38 5.86 1.85
N GLY A 236 -13.50 7.06 2.43
CA GLY A 236 -12.51 7.69 3.30
C GLY A 236 -12.87 7.64 4.78
N GLY A 237 -12.04 8.30 5.59
CA GLY A 237 -12.26 8.40 7.03
C GLY A 237 -12.22 7.03 7.73
N THR A 238 -13.19 6.80 8.61
CA THR A 238 -13.32 5.52 9.31
C THR A 238 -13.55 4.33 8.37
N LEU A 239 -14.11 4.56 7.17
CA LEU A 239 -14.36 3.51 6.18
C LEU A 239 -13.05 2.93 5.65
N ALA A 240 -12.09 3.80 5.33
CA ALA A 240 -10.74 3.41 4.92
C ALA A 240 -10.00 2.69 6.05
N THR A 241 -10.13 3.19 7.29
CA THR A 241 -9.57 2.54 8.48
C THR A 241 -10.13 1.12 8.62
N ALA A 242 -11.45 0.94 8.56
CA ALA A 242 -12.10 -0.37 8.68
C ALA A 242 -11.63 -1.35 7.60
N ASN A 243 -11.49 -0.91 6.35
CA ASN A 243 -10.96 -1.73 5.25
C ASN A 243 -9.50 -2.17 5.47
N ASN A 244 -8.66 -1.30 6.02
CA ASN A 244 -7.28 -1.66 6.38
C ASN A 244 -7.25 -2.65 7.57
N VAL A 245 -8.06 -2.43 8.61
CA VAL A 245 -8.18 -3.37 9.75
C VAL A 245 -8.68 -4.73 9.28
N ALA A 246 -9.66 -4.76 8.37
CA ALA A 246 -10.22 -5.98 7.79
C ALA A 246 -9.21 -6.80 6.97
N SER A 247 -8.10 -6.18 6.56
CA SER A 247 -7.00 -6.88 5.89
C SER A 247 -6.16 -7.75 6.85
N VAL A 248 -6.21 -7.49 8.16
CA VAL A 248 -5.45 -8.23 9.19
C VAL A 248 -6.32 -8.94 10.22
N CYS A 249 -7.51 -8.41 10.53
CA CYS A 249 -8.45 -9.01 11.48
C CYS A 249 -9.48 -9.88 10.74
N GLY A 250 -9.87 -11.01 11.34
CA GLY A 250 -10.83 -11.94 10.73
C GLY A 250 -12.27 -11.44 10.78
N LYS A 251 -12.62 -10.68 11.82
CA LYS A 251 -13.94 -10.08 12.01
C LYS A 251 -13.81 -8.62 12.42
N VAL A 252 -14.49 -7.75 11.67
CA VAL A 252 -14.51 -6.31 11.93
C VAL A 252 -15.95 -5.84 11.97
N ASP A 253 -16.32 -5.14 13.04
CA ASP A 253 -17.58 -4.42 13.11
C ASP A 253 -17.26 -2.92 12.98
N LEU A 254 -18.07 -2.19 12.22
CA LEU A 254 -17.87 -0.77 11.94
C LEU A 254 -19.06 0.02 12.50
N LEU A 255 -18.84 0.94 13.44
CA LEU A 255 -19.85 1.86 13.92
C LEU A 255 -19.56 3.26 13.39
N THR A 256 -20.48 3.81 12.60
CA THR A 256 -20.33 5.15 12.01
C THR A 256 -21.66 5.84 11.85
N VAL A 257 -21.61 7.13 11.59
CA VAL A 257 -22.75 7.98 11.32
C VAL A 257 -22.79 8.38 9.84
N LEU A 258 -23.97 8.27 9.22
CA LEU A 258 -24.27 8.72 7.86
C LEU A 258 -25.32 9.83 7.92
N GLY A 259 -25.43 10.65 6.89
CA GLY A 259 -26.57 11.58 6.76
C GLY A 259 -27.77 10.90 6.11
N LYS A 260 -28.99 11.34 6.41
CA LYS A 260 -30.20 10.89 5.68
C LYS A 260 -30.35 11.55 4.32
N LYS A 261 -29.77 12.74 4.12
CA LYS A 261 -29.81 13.47 2.85
C LYS A 261 -28.56 13.14 2.04
N ASN A 262 -28.63 12.40 0.94
CA ASN A 262 -27.42 11.89 0.27
C ASN A 262 -26.59 10.98 1.20
N THR A 263 -27.18 9.83 1.55
CA THR A 263 -26.61 8.86 2.49
C THR A 263 -25.32 8.19 2.00
N CYS A 264 -25.18 8.04 0.68
CA CYS A 264 -24.11 7.27 0.05
C CYS A 264 -24.01 5.80 0.52
N GLU A 265 -25.05 5.25 1.15
CA GLU A 265 -25.00 3.94 1.80
C GLU A 265 -24.68 2.79 0.84
N ASP A 266 -25.34 2.74 -0.32
CA ASP A 266 -25.11 1.67 -1.31
C ASP A 266 -23.65 1.68 -1.80
N PHE A 267 -23.11 2.88 -2.04
CA PHE A 267 -21.69 3.06 -2.38
C PHE A 267 -20.79 2.54 -1.25
N ILE A 268 -21.07 2.93 0.00
CA ILE A 268 -20.27 2.51 1.15
C ILE A 268 -20.31 0.99 1.29
N ARG A 269 -21.49 0.36 1.28
CA ARG A 269 -21.64 -1.10 1.38
C ARG A 269 -20.91 -1.83 0.26
N GLY A 270 -20.92 -1.29 -0.97
CA GLY A 270 -20.17 -1.84 -2.10
C GLY A 270 -18.64 -1.69 -2.00
N LYS A 271 -18.14 -0.82 -1.12
CA LYS A 271 -16.70 -0.58 -0.90
C LYS A 271 -16.14 -1.22 0.37
N LEU A 272 -16.99 -1.68 1.29
CA LEU A 272 -16.54 -2.36 2.49
C LEU A 272 -16.13 -3.81 2.19
N ALA A 273 -15.06 -4.27 2.82
CA ALA A 273 -14.65 -5.67 2.76
C ALA A 273 -15.74 -6.61 3.31
N SER A 274 -15.81 -7.84 2.79
CA SER A 274 -16.88 -8.80 3.11
C SER A 274 -16.92 -9.27 4.57
N ASN A 275 -15.81 -9.12 5.30
CA ASN A 275 -15.70 -9.41 6.73
C ASN A 275 -15.95 -8.19 7.63
N ILE A 276 -16.45 -7.09 7.07
CA ILE A 276 -16.90 -5.91 7.82
C ILE A 276 -18.42 -5.96 7.99
N MET A 277 -18.90 -5.88 9.23
CA MET A 277 -20.31 -5.69 9.56
C MET A 277 -20.57 -4.22 9.95
N PRO A 278 -21.19 -3.41 9.07
CA PRO A 278 -21.46 -2.01 9.38
C PRO A 278 -22.74 -1.80 10.22
N PHE A 279 -22.65 -0.89 11.18
CA PHE A 279 -23.73 -0.33 11.97
C PHE A 279 -23.81 1.18 11.68
N PHE A 280 -24.82 1.56 10.89
CA PHE A 280 -25.05 2.94 10.52
C PHE A 280 -26.09 3.58 11.42
N VAL A 281 -25.74 4.75 11.97
CA VAL A 281 -26.67 5.68 12.62
C VAL A 281 -26.86 6.88 11.71
N TYR A 282 -28.08 7.38 11.58
CA TYR A 282 -28.39 8.39 10.56
C TYR A 282 -28.72 9.75 11.16
N ARG A 283 -28.05 10.81 10.67
CA ARG A 283 -28.37 12.20 10.97
C ARG A 283 -29.50 12.68 10.05
N PRO A 284 -30.66 13.09 10.57
CA PRO A 284 -31.81 13.43 9.73
C PRO A 284 -31.63 14.75 8.95
N ASP A 285 -30.82 15.66 9.47
CA ASP A 285 -30.71 17.03 8.99
C ASP A 285 -29.50 17.29 8.07
N SER A 286 -28.58 16.34 7.97
CA SER A 286 -27.36 16.44 7.16
C SER A 286 -27.26 15.35 6.08
N GLY A 287 -26.29 15.53 5.18
CA GLY A 287 -25.75 14.44 4.38
C GLY A 287 -24.54 13.77 4.99
N THR A 288 -24.15 12.64 4.39
CA THR A 288 -22.87 11.99 4.71
C THR A 288 -21.74 12.94 4.34
N ILE A 289 -20.70 12.99 5.17
CA ILE A 289 -19.58 13.92 5.00
C ILE A 289 -18.93 13.67 3.64
N VAL A 290 -18.85 14.71 2.80
CA VAL A 290 -18.17 14.64 1.51
C VAL A 290 -17.04 15.67 1.45
N LYS A 291 -15.83 15.20 1.15
CA LYS A 291 -14.66 16.05 0.87
C LYS A 291 -14.35 16.01 -0.62
N ARG A 292 -14.86 17.00 -1.35
CA ARG A 292 -14.72 17.09 -2.82
C ARG A 292 -13.52 17.93 -3.20
N ARG A 293 -12.58 17.32 -3.93
CA ARG A 293 -11.31 17.93 -4.36
C ARG A 293 -11.32 18.12 -5.86
N TYR A 294 -11.12 19.35 -6.30
CA TYR A 294 -10.97 19.65 -7.72
C TYR A 294 -9.50 19.51 -8.11
N VAL A 295 -9.21 18.64 -9.08
CA VAL A 295 -7.86 18.25 -9.46
C VAL A 295 -7.63 18.56 -10.93
N SER A 296 -6.52 19.23 -11.24
CA SER A 296 -6.12 19.44 -12.63
C SER A 296 -5.60 18.13 -13.22
N GLU A 297 -6.15 17.72 -14.37
CA GLU A 297 -5.63 16.55 -15.11
C GLU A 297 -4.16 16.72 -15.51
N TRP A 298 -3.74 17.96 -15.77
CA TRP A 298 -2.35 18.27 -16.05
C TRP A 298 -1.54 18.30 -14.75
N GLY A 299 -0.77 17.23 -14.54
CA GLY A 299 0.17 17.10 -13.42
C GLY A 299 -0.48 16.76 -12.08
N SER A 300 -1.76 16.35 -12.06
CA SER A 300 -2.49 15.85 -10.88
C SER A 300 -2.45 16.81 -9.68
N ARG A 301 -2.46 18.12 -9.93
CA ARG A 301 -2.42 19.14 -8.88
C ARG A 301 -3.82 19.42 -8.34
N LYS A 302 -3.97 19.35 -7.02
CA LYS A 302 -5.20 19.75 -6.29
C LYS A 302 -5.34 21.29 -6.37
N LEU A 303 -6.48 21.78 -6.83
CA LEU A 303 -6.78 23.21 -7.01
C LEU A 303 -7.40 23.79 -5.75
N PHE A 304 -8.52 23.22 -5.30
CA PHE A 304 -9.22 23.56 -4.07
C PHE A 304 -10.12 22.39 -3.66
N GLU A 305 -10.68 22.45 -2.46
CA GLU A 305 -11.66 21.49 -1.98
C GLU A 305 -12.91 22.16 -1.41
N ILE A 306 -14.05 21.47 -1.50
CA ILE A 306 -15.31 21.84 -0.86
C ILE A 306 -15.67 20.69 0.08
N CYS A 307 -15.86 21.02 1.36
CA CYS A 307 -16.31 20.07 2.37
C CYS A 307 -17.81 20.24 2.60
N TYR A 308 -18.61 19.26 2.19
CA TYR A 308 -20.02 19.17 2.53
C TYR A 308 -20.14 18.47 3.89
N ILE A 309 -20.08 19.29 4.95
CA ILE A 309 -20.09 18.82 6.33
C ILE A 309 -21.09 19.59 7.17
N LYS A 310 -21.70 18.90 8.13
CA LYS A 310 -22.42 19.53 9.22
C LYS A 310 -21.52 19.47 10.46
N ASP A 311 -20.87 20.60 10.75
CA ASP A 311 -19.77 20.69 11.71
C ASP A 311 -20.28 20.94 13.14
N ASP A 312 -21.07 20.00 13.64
CA ASP A 312 -21.61 19.97 15.00
C ASP A 312 -21.77 18.53 15.50
N ASP A 313 -21.87 18.38 16.81
CA ASP A 313 -22.10 17.08 17.46
C ASP A 313 -23.40 16.42 16.95
N ILE A 314 -23.42 15.08 16.96
CA ILE A 314 -24.65 14.33 16.74
C ILE A 314 -25.72 14.69 17.79
N ALA A 315 -27.00 14.63 17.40
CA ALA A 315 -28.08 14.94 18.34
C ALA A 315 -28.23 13.82 19.40
N ALA A 316 -28.89 14.14 20.50
CA ALA A 316 -29.05 13.24 21.65
C ALA A 316 -29.70 11.89 21.29
N GLU A 317 -30.60 11.86 20.31
CA GLU A 317 -31.23 10.64 19.82
C GLU A 317 -30.20 9.69 19.17
N GLN A 318 -29.37 10.21 18.25
CA GLN A 318 -28.31 9.43 17.61
C GLN A 318 -27.23 9.02 18.62
N GLU A 319 -26.88 9.90 19.56
CA GLU A 319 -25.95 9.58 20.66
C GLU A 319 -26.48 8.39 21.50
N ALA A 320 -27.78 8.39 21.84
CA ALA A 320 -28.40 7.30 22.58
C ALA A 320 -28.40 5.98 21.80
N GLN A 321 -28.70 6.01 20.49
CA GLN A 321 -28.65 4.83 19.61
C GLN A 321 -27.24 4.23 19.58
N ILE A 322 -26.20 5.05 19.46
CA ILE A 322 -24.81 4.60 19.47
C ILE A 322 -24.47 3.96 20.82
N LEU A 323 -24.78 4.62 21.93
CA LEU A 323 -24.51 4.10 23.27
C LEU A 323 -25.23 2.76 23.53
N GLU A 324 -26.45 2.59 23.03
CA GLU A 324 -27.18 1.32 23.12
C GLU A 324 -26.47 0.20 22.35
N GLN A 325 -26.03 0.46 21.12
CA GLN A 325 -25.29 -0.52 20.32
C GLN A 325 -23.95 -0.90 20.98
N LEU A 326 -23.21 0.10 21.49
CA LEU A 326 -21.96 -0.12 22.20
C LEU A 326 -22.18 -0.94 23.48
N GLN A 327 -23.20 -0.61 24.28
CA GLN A 327 -23.52 -1.34 25.51
C GLN A 327 -23.79 -2.83 25.29
N LYS A 328 -24.42 -3.20 24.16
CA LYS A 328 -24.71 -4.60 23.83
C LYS A 328 -23.47 -5.40 23.42
N ARG A 329 -22.46 -4.76 22.82
CA ARG A 329 -21.43 -5.48 22.03
C ARG A 329 -19.99 -5.17 22.42
N ILE A 330 -19.69 -4.02 23.03
CA ILE A 330 -18.31 -3.52 23.16
C ILE A 330 -17.36 -4.51 23.87
N LYS A 331 -17.89 -5.29 24.83
CA LYS A 331 -17.12 -6.30 25.57
C LYS A 331 -16.74 -7.52 24.72
N ASN A 332 -17.37 -7.72 23.57
CA ASN A 332 -17.11 -8.85 22.68
C ASN A 332 -15.90 -8.61 21.77
N TYR A 333 -15.42 -7.36 21.67
CA TYR A 333 -14.26 -7.02 20.86
C TYR A 333 -12.99 -7.08 21.69
N ASP A 334 -11.92 -7.57 21.06
CA ASP A 334 -10.60 -7.64 21.65
C ASP A 334 -9.89 -6.28 21.55
N VAL A 335 -10.23 -5.51 20.52
CA VAL A 335 -9.74 -4.15 20.30
C VAL A 335 -10.87 -3.24 19.80
N VAL A 336 -10.95 -2.04 20.38
CA VAL A 336 -11.78 -0.93 19.90
C VAL A 336 -10.85 0.13 19.32
N ILE A 337 -11.05 0.45 18.05
CA ILE A 337 -10.23 1.34 17.25
C ILE A 337 -11.06 2.59 16.95
N VAL A 338 -10.66 3.72 17.52
CA VAL A 338 -11.32 5.01 17.28
C VAL A 338 -10.50 5.82 16.30
N SER A 339 -11.11 6.21 15.18
CA SER A 339 -10.58 7.20 14.24
C SER A 339 -11.45 8.44 14.28
N ASP A 340 -11.07 9.39 15.13
CA ASP A 340 -11.84 10.60 15.42
C ASP A 340 -11.39 11.73 14.50
N PHE A 341 -12.16 12.00 13.46
CA PHE A 341 -11.90 13.11 12.52
C PHE A 341 -12.46 14.43 13.03
N GLY A 342 -13.12 14.44 14.20
CA GLY A 342 -13.67 15.64 14.82
C GLY A 342 -14.86 16.23 14.08
N HIS A 343 -15.71 15.39 13.47
CA HIS A 343 -16.94 15.80 12.78
C HIS A 343 -18.23 15.48 13.58
N GLY A 344 -18.10 15.33 14.90
CA GLY A 344 -19.22 15.31 15.83
C GLY A 344 -19.74 13.93 16.27
N LEU A 345 -19.19 12.82 15.75
CA LEU A 345 -19.58 11.47 16.22
C LEU A 345 -19.08 11.19 17.64
N MET A 346 -17.82 11.50 17.93
CA MET A 346 -17.18 11.17 19.21
C MET A 346 -17.49 12.21 20.28
N THR A 347 -18.73 12.23 20.76
CA THR A 347 -19.15 13.10 21.87
C THR A 347 -18.47 12.71 23.18
N LYS A 348 -18.48 13.62 24.17
CA LYS A 348 -17.92 13.34 25.52
C LYS A 348 -18.51 12.06 26.15
N LYS A 349 -19.81 11.79 25.96
CA LYS A 349 -20.44 10.59 26.54
C LYS A 349 -19.95 9.32 25.85
N ILE A 350 -19.85 9.33 24.51
CA ILE A 350 -19.34 8.19 23.74
C ILE A 350 -17.87 7.92 24.07
N ILE A 351 -17.03 8.97 24.14
CA ILE A 351 -15.63 8.85 24.55
C ILE A 351 -15.53 8.21 25.94
N ASN A 352 -16.25 8.72 26.93
CA ASN A 352 -16.24 8.16 28.29
C ASN A 352 -16.74 6.71 28.33
N PHE A 353 -17.77 6.40 27.54
CA PHE A 353 -18.30 5.05 27.45
C PHE A 353 -17.25 4.08 26.91
N VAL A 354 -16.66 4.37 25.75
CA VAL A 354 -15.66 3.51 25.11
C VAL A 354 -14.44 3.32 26.01
N ARG A 355 -13.93 4.41 26.61
CA ARG A 355 -12.81 4.37 27.58
C ARG A 355 -13.08 3.44 28.75
N SER A 356 -14.31 3.43 29.28
CA SER A 356 -14.65 2.64 30.46
C SER A 356 -14.99 1.17 30.18
N LYS A 357 -15.33 0.81 28.94
CA LYS A 357 -15.87 -0.52 28.60
C LYS A 357 -15.03 -1.32 27.60
N ALA A 358 -14.17 -0.67 26.82
CA ALA A 358 -13.30 -1.35 25.86
C ALA A 358 -12.27 -2.23 26.60
N LYS A 359 -12.01 -3.45 26.11
CA LYS A 359 -10.91 -4.29 26.61
C LYS A 359 -9.55 -3.68 26.29
N TYR A 360 -9.45 -3.12 25.08
CA TYR A 360 -8.29 -2.41 24.58
C TYR A 360 -8.76 -1.27 23.68
N LEU A 361 -8.38 -0.04 23.98
CA LEU A 361 -8.75 1.16 23.24
C LEU A 361 -7.52 1.73 22.52
N ALA A 362 -7.55 1.69 21.20
CA ALA A 362 -6.60 2.35 20.33
C ALA A 362 -7.25 3.60 19.71
N VAL A 363 -6.57 4.74 19.75
CA VAL A 363 -7.12 6.02 19.31
C VAL A 363 -6.18 6.74 18.34
N ASN A 364 -6.75 7.19 17.23
CA ASN A 364 -6.20 8.21 16.36
C ASN A 364 -7.18 9.39 16.32
N VAL A 365 -6.68 10.58 16.63
CA VAL A 365 -7.47 11.82 16.58
C VAL A 365 -6.83 12.70 15.54
N GLN A 366 -7.61 13.07 14.52
CA GLN A 366 -7.08 13.78 13.36
C GLN A 366 -7.37 15.27 13.38
N THR A 367 -6.36 16.04 13.00
CA THR A 367 -6.53 17.47 12.71
C THR A 367 -6.83 17.68 11.22
N ASN A 368 -7.87 18.45 10.92
CA ASN A 368 -8.20 18.88 9.57
C ASN A 368 -8.58 20.37 9.52
N SER A 369 -8.83 20.88 8.31
CA SER A 369 -9.12 22.30 8.05
C SER A 369 -10.28 22.87 8.86
N ALA A 370 -11.26 22.04 9.28
CA ALA A 370 -12.40 22.49 10.09
C ALA A 370 -12.08 22.58 11.59
N ASN A 371 -11.08 21.84 12.10
CA ASN A 371 -10.90 21.64 13.55
C ASN A 371 -9.45 21.82 14.06
N ILE A 372 -8.62 22.55 13.31
CA ILE A 372 -7.23 22.85 13.68
C ILE A 372 -7.13 23.37 15.11
N GLY A 373 -6.48 22.59 15.98
CA GLY A 373 -6.28 22.94 17.40
C GLY A 373 -7.47 22.63 18.33
N PHE A 374 -8.59 22.12 17.81
CA PHE A 374 -9.80 21.83 18.59
C PHE A 374 -10.11 20.34 18.73
N ASN A 375 -9.63 19.50 17.80
CA ASN A 375 -9.75 18.05 17.90
C ASN A 375 -8.46 17.42 18.43
N LEU A 376 -8.29 17.40 19.76
CA LEU A 376 -7.05 16.97 20.40
C LEU A 376 -7.15 15.56 21.00
N ILE A 377 -6.04 14.82 20.96
CA ILE A 377 -5.94 13.50 21.57
C ILE A 377 -6.14 13.51 23.10
N THR A 378 -5.92 14.65 23.76
CA THR A 378 -6.10 14.84 25.19
C THR A 378 -7.54 14.62 25.67
N LYS A 379 -8.52 14.55 24.76
CA LYS A 379 -9.90 14.11 25.02
C LYS A 379 -10.00 12.64 25.46
N TYR A 380 -8.98 11.82 25.23
CA TYR A 380 -8.99 10.36 25.45
C TYR A 380 -8.05 9.88 26.57
N PRO A 381 -8.19 10.32 27.84
CA PRO A 381 -7.29 9.88 28.90
C PRO A 381 -7.34 8.35 29.10
N GLY A 382 -6.22 7.69 29.38
CA GLY A 382 -6.18 6.25 29.63
C GLY A 382 -6.51 5.37 28.42
N ALA A 383 -6.51 5.90 27.20
CA ALA A 383 -6.47 5.05 26.01
C ALA A 383 -5.22 4.15 26.07
N ASN A 384 -5.32 2.87 25.69
CA ASN A 384 -4.17 1.97 25.76
C ASN A 384 -3.10 2.34 24.74
N CYS A 385 -3.50 2.62 23.50
CA CYS A 385 -2.59 3.05 22.43
C CYS A 385 -3.08 4.34 21.77
N VAL A 386 -2.14 5.25 21.52
CA VAL A 386 -2.36 6.49 20.79
C VAL A 386 -1.47 6.54 19.56
N CYS A 387 -2.05 6.82 18.39
CA CYS A 387 -1.31 7.08 17.17
C CYS A 387 -1.76 8.42 16.60
N ILE A 388 -0.85 9.35 16.44
CA ILE A 388 -1.12 10.69 15.87
C ILE A 388 0.05 11.10 14.98
N ASP A 389 -0.09 12.17 14.20
CA ASP A 389 1.03 12.77 13.50
C ASP A 389 1.81 13.77 14.38
N GLU A 390 2.97 14.22 13.89
CA GLU A 390 3.81 15.18 14.60
C GLU A 390 3.10 16.52 14.84
N MET A 391 2.25 16.98 13.91
CA MET A 391 1.54 18.24 14.05
C MET A 391 0.42 18.14 15.10
N GLU A 392 -0.35 17.05 15.09
CA GLU A 392 -1.35 16.69 16.09
C GLU A 392 -0.72 16.56 17.47
N LEU A 393 0.47 15.97 17.57
CA LEU A 393 1.24 15.92 18.82
C LEU A 393 1.62 17.32 19.30
N ARG A 394 2.08 18.20 18.40
CA ARG A 394 2.42 19.60 18.71
C ARG A 394 1.21 20.39 19.18
N TYR A 395 0.06 20.21 18.53
CA TYR A 395 -1.21 20.81 18.98
C TYR A 395 -1.61 20.31 20.37
N ALA A 396 -1.57 19.00 20.60
CA ALA A 396 -1.90 18.42 21.89
C ALA A 396 -0.95 18.88 23.02
N ALA A 397 0.33 19.07 22.70
CA ALA A 397 1.32 19.58 23.64
C ALA A 397 1.27 21.10 23.83
N HIS A 398 0.53 21.83 22.98
CA HIS A 398 0.62 23.28 22.83
C HIS A 398 2.07 23.78 22.68
N ASP A 399 2.86 23.08 21.85
CA ASP A 399 4.29 23.35 21.68
C ASP A 399 4.72 23.11 20.22
N LYS A 400 5.22 24.18 19.58
CA LYS A 400 5.57 24.19 18.17
C LYS A 400 7.00 23.74 17.88
N PHE A 401 7.93 23.84 18.82
CA PHE A 401 9.38 23.83 18.50
C PHE A 401 10.18 22.75 19.22
N SER A 402 9.71 22.27 20.38
CA SER A 402 10.47 21.29 21.15
C SER A 402 10.66 19.96 20.40
N ASP A 403 11.67 19.21 20.84
CA ASP A 403 11.99 17.89 20.30
C ASP A 403 10.80 16.92 20.45
N VAL A 404 10.55 16.12 19.42
CA VAL A 404 9.40 15.22 19.35
C VAL A 404 9.41 14.21 20.49
N ARG A 405 10.57 13.76 20.98
CA ARG A 405 10.65 12.83 22.13
C ARG A 405 10.18 13.50 23.41
N MET A 406 10.51 14.77 23.61
CA MET A 406 10.01 15.55 24.76
C MET A 406 8.49 15.72 24.69
N LEU A 407 7.98 16.04 23.50
CA LEU A 407 6.54 16.18 23.27
C LEU A 407 5.78 14.87 23.48
N LEU A 408 6.31 13.76 22.95
CA LEU A 408 5.76 12.42 23.17
C LEU A 408 5.66 12.11 24.66
N LYS A 409 6.72 12.35 25.44
CA LYS A 409 6.70 12.13 26.90
C LYS A 409 5.67 13.02 27.61
N LYS A 410 5.55 14.29 27.21
CA LYS A 410 4.58 15.23 27.80
C LYS A 410 3.14 14.77 27.54
N VAL A 411 2.81 14.48 26.29
CA VAL A 411 1.46 14.06 25.88
C VAL A 411 1.14 12.65 26.41
N TYR A 412 2.12 11.74 26.41
CA TYR A 412 2.01 10.42 27.06
C TYR A 412 1.60 10.54 28.53
N ALA A 413 2.28 11.40 29.30
CA ALA A 413 1.98 11.60 30.72
C ALA A 413 0.60 12.26 30.93
N GLN A 414 0.22 13.19 30.06
CA GLN A 414 -1.08 13.86 30.13
C GLN A 414 -2.25 12.91 29.83
N ILE A 415 -2.08 12.03 28.86
CA ILE A 415 -3.11 11.04 28.49
C ILE A 415 -3.11 9.90 29.51
N GLY A 416 -1.93 9.45 29.97
CA GLY A 416 -1.79 8.24 30.76
C GLY A 416 -2.03 6.96 29.95
N CYS A 417 -1.54 6.92 28.70
CA CYS A 417 -1.64 5.74 27.84
C CYS A 417 -0.52 4.71 28.10
N GLU A 418 -0.65 3.50 27.56
CA GLU A 418 0.42 2.48 27.62
C GLU A 418 1.47 2.73 26.53
N HIS A 419 1.00 3.07 25.32
CA HIS A 419 1.83 3.34 24.16
C HIS A 419 1.38 4.63 23.45
N ILE A 420 2.34 5.42 22.99
CA ILE A 420 2.12 6.55 22.09
C ILE A 420 3.04 6.44 20.88
N ILE A 421 2.52 6.72 19.69
CA ILE A 421 3.30 6.80 18.46
C ILE A 421 2.97 8.09 17.70
N ALA A 422 4.02 8.80 17.28
CA ALA A 422 3.92 9.93 16.38
C ALA A 422 4.47 9.54 15.01
N THR A 423 3.65 9.66 13.97
CA THR A 423 4.10 9.58 12.58
C THR A 423 4.70 10.92 12.14
N ARG A 424 5.73 10.88 11.30
CA ARG A 424 6.56 12.04 10.96
C ARG A 424 6.79 12.15 9.45
N GLY A 425 5.82 11.72 8.65
CA GLY A 425 5.90 11.72 7.20
C GLY A 425 7.17 11.03 6.69
N PHE A 426 8.01 11.76 5.95
CA PHE A 426 9.26 11.22 5.38
C PHE A 426 10.28 10.78 6.45
N HIS A 427 10.18 11.27 7.68
CA HIS A 427 11.06 10.86 8.78
C HIS A 427 10.66 9.52 9.41
N GLY A 428 9.53 8.92 9.01
CA GLY A 428 9.03 7.66 9.55
C GLY A 428 8.17 7.86 10.79
N SER A 429 8.48 7.19 11.90
CA SER A 429 7.74 7.33 13.15
C SER A 429 8.62 7.25 14.40
N GLN A 430 8.11 7.79 15.51
CA GLN A 430 8.68 7.65 16.84
C GLN A 430 7.62 7.12 17.80
N CYS A 431 7.92 6.02 18.48
CA CYS A 431 7.06 5.39 19.47
C CYS A 431 7.68 5.45 20.86
N TYR A 432 6.86 5.59 21.89
CA TYR A 432 7.26 5.62 23.28
C TYR A 432 6.30 4.82 24.17
N SER A 433 6.89 4.08 25.10
CA SER A 433 6.22 3.52 26.28
C SER A 433 7.18 3.58 27.47
N GLN A 434 6.64 3.53 28.69
CA GLN A 434 7.48 3.47 29.89
C GLN A 434 8.32 2.19 29.96
N LYS A 435 7.81 1.07 29.43
CA LYS A 435 8.46 -0.25 29.51
C LYS A 435 9.60 -0.42 28.49
N GLU A 436 9.37 -0.02 27.24
CA GLU A 436 10.33 -0.25 26.13
C GLU A 436 11.13 1.02 25.79
N GLY A 437 10.70 2.18 26.29
CA GLY A 437 11.35 3.45 25.98
C GLY A 437 11.06 3.92 24.55
N PHE A 438 12.00 4.67 23.98
CA PHE A 438 11.85 5.25 22.64
C PHE A 438 12.31 4.29 21.55
N HIS A 439 11.48 4.15 20.52
CA HIS A 439 11.80 3.47 19.28
C HIS A 439 11.57 4.39 18.10
N GLU A 440 12.58 4.52 17.24
CA GLU A 440 12.50 5.34 16.04
C GLU A 440 12.65 4.44 14.81
N THR A 441 11.71 4.58 13.89
CA THR A 441 11.66 3.80 12.64
C THR A 441 11.68 4.76 11.47
N PRO A 442 12.60 4.61 10.51
CA PRO A 442 12.64 5.46 9.32
C PRO A 442 11.52 5.11 8.34
N ALA A 443 11.17 6.04 7.45
CA ALA A 443 10.27 5.74 6.33
C ALA A 443 10.97 4.82 5.31
N PHE A 444 10.18 3.96 4.65
CA PHE A 444 10.66 3.03 3.61
C PHE A 444 10.17 3.37 2.21
N ALA A 445 9.39 4.45 2.04
CA ALA A 445 8.94 4.92 0.74
C ALA A 445 9.98 5.81 0.07
N TYR A 446 10.26 5.53 -1.21
CA TYR A 446 11.12 6.37 -2.06
C TYR A 446 10.30 7.29 -2.99
N ARG A 447 9.09 6.85 -3.39
CA ARG A 447 8.19 7.59 -4.26
C ARG A 447 6.84 7.76 -3.56
N ILE A 448 6.36 9.01 -3.53
CA ILE A 448 5.06 9.38 -2.96
C ILE A 448 4.14 9.71 -4.15
N VAL A 449 3.01 9.00 -4.23
CA VAL A 449 1.94 9.24 -5.21
C VAL A 449 0.88 10.14 -4.58
N ASP A 450 0.32 9.73 -3.45
CA ASP A 450 -0.55 10.56 -2.60
C ASP A 450 -0.29 10.19 -1.13
N ALA A 451 -0.18 11.18 -0.26
CA ALA A 451 0.06 10.95 1.17
C ALA A 451 -1.23 10.82 1.99
N ILE A 452 -2.38 11.17 1.39
CA ILE A 452 -3.69 11.10 2.05
C ILE A 452 -4.01 9.65 2.43
N GLY A 453 -4.43 9.43 3.69
CA GLY A 453 -4.82 8.11 4.21
C GLY A 453 -3.65 7.22 4.66
N ALA A 454 -2.39 7.63 4.46
CA ALA A 454 -1.24 6.84 4.90
C ALA A 454 -1.15 6.70 6.43
N GLY A 455 -1.55 7.75 7.17
CA GLY A 455 -1.68 7.73 8.63
C GLY A 455 -2.78 6.77 9.10
N ASP A 456 -3.92 6.77 8.42
CA ASP A 456 -5.07 5.90 8.71
C ASP A 456 -4.68 4.43 8.50
N ALA A 457 -4.03 4.11 7.38
CA ALA A 457 -3.54 2.77 7.09
C ALA A 457 -2.47 2.33 8.10
N PHE A 458 -1.53 3.22 8.44
CA PHE A 458 -0.55 2.98 9.50
C PHE A 458 -1.25 2.61 10.81
N PHE A 459 -2.19 3.45 11.26
CA PHE A 459 -2.92 3.27 12.50
C PHE A 459 -3.74 1.98 12.52
N ALA A 460 -4.46 1.69 11.44
CA ALA A 460 -5.29 0.50 11.27
C ALA A 460 -4.51 -0.82 11.44
N TYR A 461 -3.23 -0.83 11.06
CA TYR A 461 -2.36 -2.00 11.24
C TYR A 461 -1.72 -2.06 12.62
N VAL A 462 -1.25 -0.94 13.17
CA VAL A 462 -0.57 -0.96 14.47
C VAL A 462 -1.53 -1.19 15.64
N ALA A 463 -2.78 -0.73 15.55
CA ALA A 463 -3.76 -0.86 16.64
C ALA A 463 -4.04 -2.34 17.03
N PRO A 464 -4.37 -3.26 16.10
CA PRO A 464 -4.47 -4.68 16.41
C PRO A 464 -3.15 -5.30 16.88
N CYS A 465 -2.00 -4.83 16.37
CA CYS A 465 -0.69 -5.34 16.79
C CYS A 465 -0.39 -5.03 18.27
N PHE A 466 -0.74 -3.82 18.73
CA PHE A 466 -0.63 -3.44 20.13
C PHE A 466 -1.58 -4.26 21.02
N ALA A 467 -2.83 -4.45 20.59
CA ALA A 467 -3.78 -5.32 21.32
C ALA A 467 -3.30 -6.78 21.42
N ALA A 468 -2.60 -7.26 20.39
CA ALA A 468 -1.94 -8.58 20.38
C ALA A 468 -0.62 -8.62 21.18
N LYS A 469 -0.21 -7.50 21.80
CA LYS A 469 1.02 -7.37 22.61
C LYS A 469 2.30 -7.72 21.84
N LEU A 470 2.36 -7.38 20.56
CA LEU A 470 3.59 -7.51 19.79
C LEU A 470 4.66 -6.50 20.29
N PRO A 471 5.97 -6.77 20.11
CA PRO A 471 7.03 -5.84 20.52
C PRO A 471 6.94 -4.48 19.83
N GLN A 472 7.22 -3.39 20.54
CA GLN A 472 7.03 -2.01 20.04
C GLN A 472 7.86 -1.71 18.78
N ASP A 473 9.07 -2.26 18.68
CA ASP A 473 9.94 -2.09 17.52
C ASP A 473 9.40 -2.80 16.27
N LEU A 474 8.82 -3.98 16.44
CA LEU A 474 8.14 -4.73 15.37
C LEU A 474 6.88 -3.99 14.92
N ILE A 475 6.07 -3.48 15.86
CA ILE A 475 4.87 -2.70 15.55
C ILE A 475 5.22 -1.45 14.75
N SER A 476 6.25 -0.72 15.18
CA SER A 476 6.69 0.49 14.49
C SER A 476 7.21 0.16 13.07
N PHE A 477 7.94 -0.95 12.91
CA PHE A 477 8.35 -1.44 11.59
C PHE A 477 7.16 -1.76 10.67
N ILE A 478 6.19 -2.53 11.17
CA ILE A 478 4.97 -2.89 10.41
C ILE A 478 4.23 -1.63 9.99
N GLY A 479 4.00 -0.69 10.91
CA GLY A 479 3.33 0.57 10.62
C GLY A 479 4.03 1.35 9.50
N ASN A 480 5.35 1.52 9.58
CA ASN A 480 6.10 2.25 8.54
C ASN A 480 6.11 1.51 7.20
N ALA A 481 6.10 0.18 7.20
CA ALA A 481 5.96 -0.61 5.97
C ALA A 481 4.59 -0.39 5.32
N VAL A 482 3.52 -0.38 6.11
CA VAL A 482 2.15 -0.10 5.66
C VAL A 482 2.02 1.33 5.14
N GLY A 483 2.46 2.32 5.92
CA GLY A 483 2.45 3.72 5.49
C GLY A 483 3.23 3.91 4.18
N SER A 484 4.35 3.21 4.01
CA SER A 484 5.14 3.26 2.78
C SER A 484 4.42 2.67 1.57
N LEU A 485 3.60 1.63 1.76
CA LEU A 485 2.74 1.09 0.69
C LEU A 485 1.54 2.01 0.42
N ALA A 486 0.91 2.53 1.46
CA ALA A 486 -0.25 3.41 1.36
C ALA A 486 0.06 4.67 0.54
N VAL A 487 1.26 5.27 0.70
CA VAL A 487 1.63 6.48 -0.06
C VAL A 487 1.77 6.26 -1.59
N GLN A 488 1.74 5.00 -2.06
CA GLN A 488 1.75 4.66 -3.49
C GLN A 488 0.35 4.42 -4.05
N ILE A 489 -0.66 4.36 -3.18
CA ILE A 489 -2.05 4.23 -3.56
C ILE A 489 -2.63 5.65 -3.64
N VAL A 490 -3.44 5.92 -4.66
CA VAL A 490 -4.12 7.20 -4.75
C VAL A 490 -5.23 7.21 -3.70
N CYS A 491 -5.13 8.11 -2.72
CA CYS A 491 -6.08 8.24 -1.61
C CYS A 491 -6.33 6.88 -0.93
N ASN A 492 -7.59 6.49 -0.80
CA ASN A 492 -8.04 5.22 -0.23
C ASN A 492 -8.64 4.30 -1.30
N ARG A 493 -8.13 4.36 -2.55
CA ARG A 493 -8.67 3.57 -3.67
C ARG A 493 -8.75 2.08 -3.35
N GLU A 494 -7.71 1.55 -2.72
CA GLU A 494 -7.65 0.18 -2.21
C GLU A 494 -6.97 0.20 -0.83
N PRO A 495 -7.36 -0.69 0.10
CA PRO A 495 -6.63 -0.85 1.36
C PRO A 495 -5.26 -1.48 1.09
N VAL A 496 -4.34 -1.32 2.05
CA VAL A 496 -3.09 -2.09 2.00
C VAL A 496 -3.43 -3.55 2.29
N HIS A 497 -3.30 -4.43 1.30
CA HIS A 497 -3.55 -5.85 1.47
C HIS A 497 -2.39 -6.56 2.18
N LEU A 498 -2.72 -7.51 3.05
CA LEU A 498 -1.74 -8.30 3.80
C LEU A 498 -0.73 -9.03 2.89
N VAL A 499 -1.17 -9.48 1.71
CA VAL A 499 -0.30 -10.15 0.74
C VAL A 499 0.79 -9.21 0.22
N ASP A 500 0.43 -7.95 -0.08
CA ASP A 500 1.38 -6.96 -0.58
C ASP A 500 2.31 -6.48 0.53
N LEU A 501 1.80 -6.35 1.76
CA LEU A 501 2.61 -6.10 2.94
C LEU A 501 3.65 -7.22 3.17
N ASN A 502 3.23 -8.50 3.11
CA ASN A 502 4.14 -9.63 3.29
C ASN A 502 5.26 -9.65 2.24
N LYS A 503 4.93 -9.37 0.97
CA LYS A 503 5.92 -9.25 -0.11
C LYS A 503 6.89 -8.10 0.15
N PHE A 504 6.37 -6.97 0.63
CA PHE A 504 7.18 -5.80 0.93
C PHE A 504 8.12 -6.03 2.11
N ILE A 505 7.63 -6.59 3.22
CA ILE A 505 8.43 -6.98 4.38
C ILE A 505 9.52 -7.98 3.99
N THR A 506 9.18 -8.99 3.19
CA THR A 506 10.14 -9.98 2.67
C THR A 506 11.28 -9.31 1.90
N ARG A 507 11.00 -8.21 1.18
CA ARG A 507 12.01 -7.44 0.47
C ARG A 507 12.83 -6.54 1.40
N LEU A 508 12.23 -5.99 2.45
CA LEU A 508 12.92 -5.11 3.40
C LEU A 508 13.90 -5.87 4.30
N LEU A 509 13.62 -7.13 4.61
CA LEU A 509 14.44 -7.96 5.51
C LEU A 509 15.40 -8.92 4.78
N LYS A 510 15.39 -8.94 3.43
CA LYS A 510 16.34 -9.66 2.57
C LYS A 510 17.44 -8.72 2.07
#